data_AF-A0A2Z7A756-F1
#
_entry.id   AF-A0A2Z7A756-F1
#
_cell.length_a   1.000
_cell.length_b   1.000
_cell.length_c   1.000
_cell.angle_alpha   90.00
_cell.angle_beta   90.00
_cell.angle_gamma   90.00
#
_symmetry.space_group_name_H-M   'P 1'
#
loop_
_entity.id
_entity.type
_entity.pdbx_description
1 polymer ?
#
loop_
_entity_poly.entity_id
_entity_poly.type
_entity_poly.pdbx_seq_one_letter_code
_entity_poly.pdbx_strand_id
1 'polypeptide(L)' 'NIKATVIGACDSAMRCDADNGYQPPCGNNIVDASKAVWEARGVPEDSWNVLNITWSDV' A
#
# COMPACT_ATOMS: atom_id res chain seq x y z
N ASN A 1 -15.83 -7.31 -3.73
CA ASN A 1 -14.39 -7.43 -3.46
C ASN A 1 -13.63 -7.44 -4.76
N ILE A 2 -12.48 -6.77 -4.80
CA ILE A 2 -11.58 -6.72 -5.95
C ILE A 2 -10.42 -7.71 -5.73
N LYS A 3 -9.81 -8.19 -6.81
CA LYS A 3 -8.59 -9.01 -6.76
C LYS A 3 -7.42 -8.18 -7.26
N ALA A 4 -6.27 -8.32 -6.60
CA ALA A 4 -5.03 -7.65 -6.96
C ALA A 4 -3.86 -8.63 -6.84
N THR A 5 -2.77 -8.36 -7.59
CA THR A 5 -1.55 -9.16 -7.56
C THR A 5 -0.50 -8.47 -6.71
N VAL A 6 0.16 -9.22 -5.82
CA VAL A 6 1.33 -8.73 -5.08
C VAL A 6 2.54 -8.71 -6.01
N ILE A 7 3.11 -7.53 -6.25
CA ILE A 7 4.24 -7.34 -7.18
C ILE A 7 5.54 -6.90 -6.49
N GLY A 8 5.50 -6.62 -5.20
CA GLY A 8 6.63 -6.10 -4.43
C GLY A 8 6.34 -6.10 -2.94
N ALA A 9 7.32 -5.64 -2.16
CA ALA A 9 7.22 -5.50 -0.71
C ALA A 9 7.28 -4.03 -0.31
N CYS A 10 6.46 -3.66 0.67
CA CYS A 10 6.62 -2.42 1.42
C CYS A 10 7.55 -2.74 2.60
N ASP A 11 8.79 -2.25 2.57
CA ASP A 11 9.79 -2.62 3.57
C ASP A 11 9.52 -1.94 4.92
N SER A 12 9.43 -2.72 5.99
CA SER A 12 9.21 -2.26 7.36
C SER A 12 10.45 -2.38 8.27
N ALA A 13 11.55 -2.93 7.75
CA ALA A 13 12.80 -3.15 8.46
C ALA A 13 13.87 -2.12 8.10
N MET A 14 13.93 -1.67 6.85
CA MET A 14 14.92 -0.70 6.39
C MET A 14 14.67 0.73 6.93
N ARG A 15 15.75 1.51 7.02
CA ARG A 15 15.81 2.82 7.67
C ARG A 15 15.66 3.94 6.64
N CYS A 16 15.51 5.16 7.15
CA CYS A 16 15.59 6.39 6.35
C CYS A 16 17.03 6.61 5.81
N ASP A 17 17.42 5.84 4.81
CA ASP A 17 18.73 5.89 4.16
C ASP A 17 18.64 6.30 2.68
N ALA A 18 19.79 6.55 2.06
CA ALA A 18 19.86 7.07 0.69
C ALA A 18 19.27 6.10 -0.35
N ASP A 19 19.43 4.79 -0.12
CA ASP A 19 18.93 3.76 -1.04
C ASP A 19 17.40 3.74 -1.08
N ASN A 20 16.75 4.13 0.02
CA ASN A 20 15.30 4.27 0.15
C ASN A 20 14.80 5.71 -0.04
N GLY A 21 15.64 6.62 -0.57
CA GLY A 21 15.27 8.03 -0.75
C GLY A 21 14.89 8.73 0.56
N TYR A 22 15.41 8.24 1.68
CA TYR A 22 15.10 8.68 3.05
C TYR A 22 13.62 8.54 3.45
N GLN A 23 12.85 7.70 2.74
CA GLN A 23 11.48 7.39 3.14
C GLN A 23 11.47 6.63 4.48
N PRO A 24 10.50 6.91 5.37
CA PRO A 24 10.35 6.15 6.60
C PRO A 24 9.96 4.69 6.28
N PRO A 25 10.27 3.74 7.16
CA PRO A 25 9.83 2.36 7.01
C PRO A 25 8.30 2.28 6.91
N CYS A 26 7.80 1.33 6.11
CA CYS A 26 6.38 1.03 6.03
C CYS A 26 5.85 0.52 7.38
N GLY A 27 4.56 0.78 7.63
CA GLY A 27 3.85 0.08 8.70
C GLY A 27 3.81 -1.43 8.44
N ASN A 28 3.84 -2.23 9.50
CA ASN A 28 3.86 -3.70 9.42
C ASN A 28 2.50 -4.32 9.00
N ASN A 29 1.47 -3.50 8.82
CA ASN A 29 0.11 -3.87 8.47
C ASN A 29 -0.38 -3.16 7.19
N ILE A 30 0.55 -2.72 6.34
CA ILE A 30 0.25 -1.93 5.14
C ILE A 30 0.13 -2.83 3.91
N VAL A 31 -0.95 -2.61 3.16
CA VAL A 31 -1.08 -3.02 1.76
C VAL A 31 -0.97 -1.75 0.93
N ASP A 32 0.19 -1.53 0.32
CA ASP A 32 0.39 -0.39 -0.57
C ASP A 32 -0.25 -0.69 -1.93
N ALA A 33 -1.21 0.15 -2.32
CA ALA A 33 -2.16 -0.14 -3.38
C ALA A 33 -1.94 0.80 -4.57
N SER A 34 -1.93 0.23 -5.78
CA SER A 34 -1.83 1.03 -7.00
C SER A 34 -3.09 1.88 -7.23
N LYS A 35 -2.97 2.94 -8.03
CA LYS A 35 -4.09 3.79 -8.49
C LYS A 35 -5.30 2.97 -8.96
N ALA A 36 -5.07 1.91 -9.73
CA ALA A 36 -6.14 1.05 -10.25
C ALA A 36 -6.92 0.32 -9.13
N VAL A 37 -6.27 -0.05 -8.03
CA VAL A 37 -6.92 -0.69 -6.88
C VAL A 37 -7.83 0.31 -6.17
N TRP A 38 -7.37 1.55 -5.98
CA TRP A 38 -8.17 2.61 -5.37
C TRP A 38 -9.41 2.96 -6.20
N GLU A 39 -9.24 3.14 -7.52
CA GLU A 39 -10.34 3.39 -8.46
C GLU A 39 -11.33 2.22 -8.50
N ALA A 40 -10.85 0.99 -8.59
CA ALA A 40 -11.71 -0.20 -8.60
C ALA A 40 -12.45 -0.40 -7.27
N ARG A 41 -11.91 0.12 -6.15
CA ARG A 41 -12.59 0.13 -4.85
C ARG A 41 -13.64 1.25 -4.74
N GLY A 42 -13.63 2.21 -5.66
CA GLY A 42 -14.55 3.35 -5.72
C GLY A 42 -14.24 4.43 -4.68
N VAL A 43 -12.99 4.52 -4.21
CA VAL A 43 -12.59 5.57 -3.27
C VAL A 43 -12.31 6.86 -4.05
N PRO A 44 -12.92 8.00 -3.70
CA PRO A 44 -12.59 9.30 -4.30
C PRO A 44 -11.11 9.66 -4.15
N GLU A 45 -10.49 10.23 -5.20
CA GLU A 45 -9.05 10.53 -5.25
C GLU A 45 -8.60 11.51 -4.15
N ASP A 46 -9.46 12.45 -3.77
CA ASP A 46 -9.24 13.38 -2.65
C ASP A 46 -9.17 12.69 -1.28
N SER A 47 -9.59 11.42 -1.21
CA SER A 47 -9.63 10.58 -0.02
C SER A 47 -8.56 9.49 -0.04
N TRP A 48 -7.64 9.49 -1.03
CA TRP A 48 -6.55 8.53 -1.12
C TRP A 48 -5.45 8.87 -0.12
N ASN A 49 -5.53 8.23 1.03
CA ASN A 49 -4.51 8.30 2.06
C ASN A 49 -4.41 6.92 2.73
N VAL A 50 -4.95 6.77 3.94
CA VAL A 50 -5.00 5.50 4.65
C VAL A 50 -6.46 5.07 4.79
N LEU A 51 -6.76 3.84 4.38
CA LEU A 51 -8.07 3.22 4.52
C LEU A 51 -7.94 1.90 5.29
N ASN A 52 -8.79 1.71 6.30
CA ASN A 52 -8.89 0.42 6.98
C ASN A 52 -9.54 -0.60 6.03
N ILE A 53 -8.80 -1.66 5.71
CA ILE A 53 -9.25 -2.73 4.84
C ILE A 53 -9.08 -4.09 5.51
N THR A 54 -9.76 -5.09 4.96
CA THR A 54 -9.46 -6.50 5.19
C THR A 54 -9.05 -7.13 3.87
N TRP A 55 -8.13 -8.09 3.94
CA TRP A 55 -7.71 -8.87 2.79
C TRP A 55 -7.54 -10.33 3.20
N SER A 56 -7.60 -11.21 2.22
CA SER A 56 -7.33 -12.63 2.36
C SER A 56 -6.62 -13.12 1.12
N ASP A 57 -5.95 -14.26 1.23
CA ASP A 57 -5.56 -15.00 0.04
C ASP A 57 -6.82 -15.48 -0.72
N VAL A 58 -6.65 -15.76 -2.01
CA VAL A 58 -7.72 -16.13 -2.95
C VAL A 58 -7.84 -17.63 -3.18
#